data_AF-A0A2N0RWN9-F1
#
_entry.id   AF-A0A2N0RWN9-F1
#
_cell.length_a   1.000
_cell.length_b   1.000
_cell.length_c   1.000
_cell.angle_alpha   90.00
_cell.angle_beta   90.00
_cell.angle_gamma   90.00
#
_symmetry.space_group_name_H-M   'P 1'
#
loop_
_entity.id
_entity.type
_entity.pdbx_description
1 polymer ?
#
loop_
_entity_poly.entity_id
_entity_poly.type
_entity_poly.pdbx_seq_one_letter_code
_entity_poly.pdbx_strand_id
1 'polypeptide(L)'
;ALPGIGEWKEWSLEKIEKIVKKRKIEKPNPTFTSHTQSIKQWNIPILNKENKQDPTQSESRQEYVNQILSDLTNLENNRSLETKSQQTFTSGWALKENEKTRQRGPVKRISPQVKYLLESMFHTGTANPRQKLNAQQMHEELLKRAELGEIEENDIPKVTTITNWISTFSRKWKEAMALRTLEENMDSENS
;
A
#
# COMPACT_ATOMS: atom_id res chain seq x y z
N ALA A 1 14.30 -2.25 25.48
CA ALA A 1 12.86 -2.34 25.79
C ALA A 1 12.19 -1.02 25.43
N LEU A 2 10.99 -1.04 24.84
CA LEU A 2 10.23 0.18 24.52
C LEU A 2 9.60 0.74 25.81
N PRO A 3 9.70 2.06 26.09
CA PRO A 3 9.05 2.63 27.26
C PRO A 3 7.54 2.47 27.17
N GLY A 4 6.92 1.88 28.21
CA GLY A 4 5.47 1.65 28.32
C GLY A 4 4.96 0.27 27.89
N ILE A 5 5.79 -0.58 27.27
CA ILE A 5 5.34 -1.90 26.77
C ILE A 5 5.71 -3.09 27.68
N GLY A 6 6.48 -2.86 28.75
CA GLY A 6 6.95 -3.93 29.64
C GLY A 6 7.90 -4.90 28.93
N GLU A 7 8.28 -5.98 29.61
CA GLU A 7 9.11 -7.03 29.03
C GLU A 7 8.26 -8.01 28.20
N TRP A 8 8.79 -8.41 27.05
CA TRP A 8 8.14 -9.40 26.18
C TRP A 8 8.12 -10.76 26.88
N LYS A 9 6.94 -11.39 26.93
CA LYS A 9 6.83 -12.77 27.41
C LYS A 9 7.20 -13.73 26.29
N GLU A 10 8.29 -14.47 26.49
CA GLU A 10 8.66 -15.60 25.62
C GLU A 10 7.82 -16.84 25.97
N TRP A 11 7.09 -17.33 24.96
CA TRP A 11 6.25 -18.52 25.05
C TRP A 11 6.97 -19.71 24.42
N SER A 12 7.26 -20.75 25.20
CA SER A 12 7.79 -22.02 24.68
C SER A 12 6.67 -22.95 24.22
N LEU A 13 6.98 -23.90 23.33
CA LEU A 13 6.01 -24.88 22.82
C LEU A 13 5.33 -25.67 23.95
N GLU A 14 6.10 -26.10 24.97
CA GLU A 14 5.55 -26.79 26.14
C GLU A 14 4.57 -25.93 26.95
N LYS A 15 4.81 -24.61 27.05
CA LYS A 15 3.89 -23.68 27.73
C LYS A 15 2.59 -23.53 26.95
N ILE A 16 2.67 -23.47 25.62
CA ILE A 16 1.51 -23.37 24.73
C ILE A 16 0.68 -24.67 24.80
N GLU A 17 1.32 -25.83 24.72
CA GLU A 17 0.64 -27.13 24.84
C GLU A 17 -0.11 -27.29 26.16
N LYS A 18 0.49 -26.84 27.28
CA LYS A 18 -0.18 -26.86 28.60
C LYS A 18 -1.45 -26.00 28.62
N ILE A 19 -1.52 -24.91 27.87
CA ILE A 19 -2.72 -24.07 27.80
C ILE A 19 -3.82 -24.78 27.02
N VAL A 20 -3.47 -25.36 25.87
CA VAL A 20 -4.43 -26.08 25.00
C VAL A 20 -4.97 -27.33 25.70
N LYS A 21 -4.14 -28.07 26.44
CA LYS A 21 -4.58 -29.25 27.21
C LYS A 21 -5.46 -28.88 28.42
N LYS A 22 -5.26 -27.70 29.02
CA LYS A 22 -6.00 -27.25 30.21
C LYS A 22 -7.32 -26.52 29.91
N ARG A 23 -7.52 -26.05 28.68
CA ARG A 23 -8.70 -25.24 28.31
C ARG A 23 -9.26 -25.71 26.98
N LYS A 24 -10.53 -26.10 26.98
CA LYS A 24 -11.30 -26.27 25.74
C LYS A 24 -11.61 -24.85 25.20
N ILE A 25 -10.99 -24.49 24.09
CA ILE A 25 -11.23 -23.20 23.43
C ILE A 25 -12.56 -23.32 22.69
N GLU A 26 -13.65 -23.00 23.38
CA GLU A 26 -14.97 -22.95 22.76
C GLU A 26 -15.20 -21.56 22.16
N LYS A 27 -15.85 -21.53 21.00
CA LYS A 27 -16.25 -20.28 20.36
C LYS A 27 -17.24 -19.57 21.29
N PRO A 28 -16.99 -18.31 21.70
CA PRO A 28 -17.97 -17.60 22.52
C PRO A 28 -19.24 -17.38 21.71
N ASN A 29 -20.40 -17.57 22.35
CA ASN A 29 -21.67 -17.13 21.79
C ASN A 29 -21.80 -15.62 22.02
N PRO A 30 -21.79 -14.78 20.97
CA PRO A 30 -21.89 -13.35 21.14
C PRO A 30 -23.28 -12.98 21.66
N THR A 31 -23.35 -12.34 22.81
CA THR A 31 -24.55 -11.64 23.25
C THR A 31 -24.58 -10.25 22.61
N PHE A 32 -25.68 -9.93 21.93
CA PHE A 32 -25.90 -8.60 21.37
C PHE A 32 -26.30 -7.64 22.48
N THR A 33 -25.51 -6.59 22.71
CA THR A 33 -25.90 -5.48 23.59
C THR A 33 -26.51 -4.36 22.75
N SER A 34 -27.54 -3.69 23.26
CA SER A 34 -28.04 -2.46 22.64
C SER A 34 -26.91 -1.42 22.57
N HIS A 35 -26.82 -0.72 21.44
CA HIS A 35 -25.82 0.32 21.22
C HIS A 35 -25.95 1.44 22.27
N THR A 36 -24.82 1.86 22.85
CA THR A 36 -24.78 3.03 23.72
C THR A 36 -24.76 4.29 22.86
N GLN A 37 -25.67 5.23 23.13
CA GLN A 37 -25.63 6.55 22.51
C GLN A 37 -24.63 7.43 23.27
N SER A 38 -23.63 7.96 22.57
CA SER A 38 -22.70 8.91 23.16
C SER A 38 -23.42 10.23 23.44
N ILE A 39 -23.42 10.64 24.71
CA ILE A 39 -23.90 11.97 25.14
C ILE A 39 -22.93 13.10 24.76
N LYS A 40 -21.71 12.78 24.32
CA LYS A 40 -20.69 13.75 23.94
C LYS A 40 -20.45 13.74 22.43
N GLN A 41 -20.51 14.91 21.82
CA GLN A 41 -20.07 15.12 20.44
C GLN A 41 -18.54 15.09 20.39
N TRP A 42 -17.99 14.17 19.60
CA TRP A 42 -16.55 14.11 19.34
C TRP A 42 -16.17 15.15 18.30
N ASN A 43 -15.80 16.35 18.77
CA ASN A 43 -15.28 17.40 17.90
C ASN A 43 -13.78 17.19 17.71
N ILE A 44 -13.38 16.65 16.57
CA ILE A 44 -11.98 16.60 16.15
C ILE A 44 -11.72 17.84 15.28
N PRO A 45 -10.79 18.73 15.64
CA PRO A 45 -10.45 19.87 14.79
C PRO A 45 -9.83 19.36 13.50
N ILE A 46 -10.46 19.67 12.36
CA ILE A 46 -9.93 19.36 11.04
C ILE A 46 -8.90 20.45 10.70
N LEU A 47 -7.62 20.09 10.68
CA LEU A 47 -6.59 20.94 10.09
C LEU A 47 -6.66 20.80 8.57
N ASN A 48 -7.27 21.78 7.89
CA ASN A 48 -7.19 21.87 6.43
C ASN A 48 -5.73 22.04 6.03
N LYS A 49 -5.11 20.98 5.51
CA LYS A 49 -3.82 21.08 4.81
C LYS A 49 -4.11 21.53 3.39
N GLU A 50 -4.12 22.84 3.17
CA GLU A 50 -4.04 23.36 1.81
C GLU A 50 -2.67 23.06 1.22
N ASN A 51 -2.69 22.79 -0.09
CA ASN A 51 -1.57 22.37 -0.90
C ASN A 51 -0.34 23.25 -0.67
N LYS A 52 0.80 22.61 -0.38
CA LYS A 52 2.09 23.29 -0.39
C LYS A 52 2.43 23.72 -1.81
N GLN A 53 2.30 25.00 -2.09
CA GLN A 53 3.26 25.75 -2.90
C GLN A 53 3.79 26.87 -2.01
N ASP A 54 5.09 26.80 -1.70
CA ASP A 54 5.88 27.85 -1.02
C ASP A 54 6.47 28.78 -2.09
N PRO A 55 7.07 29.94 -1.76
CA PRO A 55 6.74 30.93 -0.71
C PRO A 55 6.85 32.38 -1.24
N THR A 56 6.04 33.34 -0.77
CA THR A 56 6.48 34.74 -0.53
C THR A 56 5.35 35.64 -0.03
N GLN A 57 5.73 36.58 0.83
CA GLN A 57 5.04 37.84 1.17
C GLN A 57 4.12 37.80 2.41
N SER A 58 4.76 38.02 3.55
CA SER A 58 4.21 38.12 4.91
C SER A 58 3.42 39.41 5.21
N GLU A 59 3.17 40.26 4.22
CA GLU A 59 2.44 41.53 4.39
C GLU A 59 0.96 41.45 3.97
N SER A 60 0.58 40.47 3.14
CA SER A 60 -0.82 40.23 2.73
C SER A 60 -1.71 39.65 3.85
N ARG A 61 -1.08 39.16 4.93
CA ARG A 61 -1.77 38.40 5.97
C ARG A 61 -2.60 39.28 6.90
N GLN A 62 -2.20 40.54 7.14
CA GLN A 62 -2.96 41.44 8.01
C GLN A 62 -4.21 41.97 7.31
N GLU A 63 -4.11 42.26 6.02
CA GLU A 63 -5.24 42.69 5.19
C GLU A 63 -6.26 41.57 4.99
N TYR A 64 -5.79 40.33 4.83
CA TYR A 64 -6.65 39.14 4.78
C TYR A 64 -7.38 38.86 6.11
N VAL A 65 -6.73 39.08 7.26
CA VAL A 65 -7.35 38.89 8.57
C VAL A 65 -8.42 39.95 8.84
N ASN A 66 -8.20 41.20 8.40
CA ASN A 66 -9.20 42.27 8.51
C ASN A 66 -10.42 42.00 7.62
N GLN A 67 -10.20 41.48 6.41
CA GLN A 67 -11.28 41.05 5.50
C GLN A 67 -12.12 39.91 6.10
N ILE A 68 -11.46 38.90 6.69
CA ILE A 68 -12.15 37.79 7.39
C ILE A 68 -12.95 38.29 8.60
N LEU A 69 -12.42 39.27 9.35
CA LEU A 69 -13.12 39.79 10.52
C LEU A 69 -14.38 40.57 10.13
N SER A 70 -14.34 41.34 9.03
CA SER A 70 -15.53 41.99 8.47
C SER A 70 -16.56 40.99 7.92
N ASP A 71 -16.10 39.89 7.31
CA ASP A 71 -16.98 38.84 6.78
C ASP A 71 -17.64 38.03 7.90
N LEU A 72 -16.94 37.80 9.01
CA LEU A 72 -17.48 37.12 10.20
C LEU A 72 -18.55 37.96 10.91
N THR A 73 -18.38 39.28 11.01
CA THR A 73 -19.40 40.16 11.62
C THR A 73 -20.68 40.28 10.78
N ASN A 74 -20.61 40.00 9.48
CA ASN A 74 -21.76 40.03 8.58
C ASN A 74 -22.55 38.71 8.53
N LEU A 75 -21.97 37.60 9.03
CA LEU A 75 -22.60 36.27 8.98
C LEU A 75 -23.46 35.94 10.22
N GLU A 76 -23.39 36.76 11.27
CA GLU A 76 -24.12 36.51 12.53
C GLU A 76 -25.66 36.60 12.38
N ASN A 77 -26.16 37.05 11.21
CA ASN A 77 -27.59 37.22 10.98
C ASN A 77 -28.28 36.14 10.12
N ASN A 78 -27.61 35.10 9.63
CA ASN A 78 -28.28 34.06 8.83
C ASN A 78 -27.83 32.63 9.16
N ARG A 79 -28.54 32.04 10.13
CA ARG A 79 -29.12 30.69 10.15
C ARG A 79 -28.30 29.52 9.54
N SER A 80 -28.04 28.55 10.42
CA SER A 80 -27.79 27.12 10.13
C SER A 80 -26.43 26.77 9.50
N LEU A 81 -25.38 26.80 10.33
CA LEU A 81 -24.17 26.01 10.08
C LEU A 81 -24.46 24.54 10.39
N GLU A 82 -25.10 23.89 9.44
CA GLU A 82 -25.17 22.43 9.35
C GLU A 82 -23.73 21.90 9.33
N THR A 83 -23.40 21.17 10.37
CA THR A 83 -22.03 20.86 10.77
C THR A 83 -21.43 19.86 9.76
N LYS A 84 -20.56 20.35 8.85
CA LYS A 84 -19.84 19.53 7.85
C LYS A 84 -19.03 18.36 8.43
N SER A 85 -18.86 18.26 9.75
CA SER A 85 -18.17 17.14 10.39
C SER A 85 -19.00 15.84 10.41
N GLN A 86 -20.32 15.89 10.22
CA GLN A 86 -21.14 14.68 10.08
C GLN A 86 -20.92 13.97 8.73
N GLN A 87 -20.20 14.60 7.80
CA GLN A 87 -20.06 14.11 6.43
C GLN A 87 -18.90 13.10 6.24
N THR A 88 -18.04 12.89 7.24
CA THR A 88 -16.85 12.05 7.07
C THR A 88 -17.09 10.56 7.26
N PHE A 89 -18.18 10.15 7.91
CA PHE A 89 -18.57 8.75 8.01
C PHE A 89 -20.09 8.62 7.87
N THR A 90 -20.61 8.86 6.67
CA THR A 90 -21.97 8.46 6.35
C THR A 90 -22.10 6.95 6.57
N SER A 91 -23.19 6.53 7.19
CA SER A 91 -23.58 5.13 7.29
C SER A 91 -23.56 4.52 5.89
N GLY A 92 -22.74 3.49 5.71
CA GLY A 92 -22.57 2.85 4.40
C GLY A 92 -21.13 2.72 3.90
N TRP A 93 -20.13 3.36 4.54
CA TRP A 93 -18.72 3.26 4.11
C TRP A 93 -18.17 1.82 4.06
N ALA A 94 -18.72 0.92 4.89
CA ALA A 94 -18.36 -0.50 4.95
C ALA A 94 -19.32 -1.39 4.16
N LEU A 95 -20.36 -0.83 3.52
CA LEU A 95 -21.24 -1.60 2.63
C LEU A 95 -20.49 -1.86 1.33
N LYS A 96 -20.58 -3.10 0.85
CA LYS A 96 -19.93 -3.55 -0.39
C LYS A 96 -20.34 -2.73 -1.63
N GLU A 97 -21.54 -2.16 -1.63
CA GLU A 97 -22.01 -1.25 -2.70
C GLU A 97 -21.24 0.07 -2.77
N ASN A 98 -20.76 0.55 -1.62
CA ASN A 98 -19.97 1.78 -1.48
C ASN A 98 -18.47 1.49 -1.42
N GLU A 99 -18.10 0.21 -1.45
CA GLU A 99 -16.76 -0.19 -1.80
C GLU A 99 -16.46 0.47 -3.14
N LYS A 100 -15.58 1.47 -3.12
CA LYS A 100 -14.86 1.90 -4.32
C LYS A 100 -13.98 0.72 -4.70
N THR A 101 -14.62 -0.35 -5.20
CA THR A 101 -13.97 -1.34 -6.02
C THR A 101 -13.21 -0.48 -6.99
N ARG A 102 -11.89 -0.53 -6.89
CA ARG A 102 -11.07 0.15 -7.87
C ARG A 102 -11.42 -0.62 -9.14
N GLN A 103 -12.44 -0.14 -9.86
CA GLN A 103 -12.72 -0.44 -11.24
C GLN A 103 -11.51 0.12 -11.98
N ARG A 104 -10.35 -0.49 -11.71
CA ARG A 104 -9.13 -0.31 -12.45
C ARG A 104 -9.57 -0.79 -13.80
N GLY A 105 -9.73 0.15 -14.73
CA GLY A 105 -9.93 -0.17 -16.12
C GLY A 105 -8.89 -1.20 -16.56
N PRO A 106 -9.13 -1.89 -17.69
CA PRO A 106 -8.30 -3.00 -18.15
C PRO A 106 -6.81 -2.66 -17.96
N VAL A 107 -6.16 -3.29 -16.97
CA VAL A 107 -4.73 -3.04 -16.72
C VAL A 107 -4.01 -3.65 -17.90
N LYS A 108 -3.42 -2.81 -18.77
CA LYS A 108 -2.62 -3.28 -19.89
C LYS A 108 -1.52 -4.18 -19.32
N ARG A 109 -1.62 -5.48 -19.62
CA ARG A 109 -0.66 -6.48 -19.15
C ARG A 109 0.57 -6.39 -20.05
N ILE A 110 1.74 -6.66 -19.48
CA ILE A 110 2.97 -6.85 -20.26
C ILE A 110 2.73 -8.01 -21.23
N SER A 111 3.05 -7.81 -22.51
CA SER A 111 2.86 -8.85 -23.52
C SER A 111 3.77 -10.05 -23.25
N PRO A 112 3.38 -11.27 -23.65
CA PRO A 112 4.19 -12.48 -23.41
C PRO A 112 5.60 -12.37 -23.97
N GLN A 113 5.75 -11.72 -25.12
CA GLN A 113 7.04 -11.52 -25.77
C GLN A 113 7.95 -10.59 -24.96
N VAL A 114 7.47 -9.42 -24.55
CA VAL A 114 8.23 -8.51 -23.69
C VAL A 114 8.58 -9.19 -22.37
N LYS A 115 7.67 -9.98 -21.80
CA LYS A 115 7.93 -10.75 -20.58
C LYS A 115 9.10 -11.72 -20.77
N TYR A 116 9.13 -12.49 -21.86
CA TYR A 116 10.23 -13.40 -22.16
C TYR A 116 11.59 -12.67 -22.28
N LEU A 117 11.59 -11.51 -22.93
CA LEU A 117 12.80 -10.68 -23.04
C LEU A 117 13.30 -10.18 -21.69
N LEU A 118 12.38 -9.71 -20.83
CA LEU A 118 12.70 -9.31 -19.46
C LEU A 118 13.28 -10.47 -18.65
N GLU A 119 12.71 -11.68 -18.78
CA GLU A 119 13.23 -12.89 -18.12
C GLU A 119 14.63 -13.26 -18.63
N SER A 120 14.85 -13.28 -19.95
CA SER A 120 16.16 -13.56 -20.54
C SER A 120 17.23 -12.59 -20.04
N MET A 121 16.96 -11.29 -20.08
CA MET A 121 17.87 -10.26 -19.56
C MET A 121 18.15 -10.43 -18.06
N PHE A 122 17.13 -10.78 -17.27
CA PHE A 122 17.27 -11.04 -15.84
C PHE A 122 18.18 -12.25 -15.59
N HIS A 123 17.96 -13.36 -16.30
CA HIS A 123 18.75 -14.58 -16.15
C HIS A 123 20.21 -14.37 -16.53
N THR A 124 20.47 -13.66 -17.63
CA THR A 124 21.83 -13.26 -18.03
C THR A 124 22.53 -12.48 -16.91
N GLY A 125 21.83 -11.53 -16.28
CA GLY A 125 22.34 -10.78 -15.14
C GLY A 125 22.54 -11.62 -13.86
N THR A 126 21.74 -12.66 -13.65
CA THR A 126 21.94 -13.60 -12.53
C THR A 126 23.11 -14.55 -12.75
N ALA A 127 23.38 -14.96 -13.99
CA ALA A 127 24.51 -15.82 -14.33
C ALA A 127 25.83 -15.04 -14.37
N ASN A 128 25.80 -13.80 -14.86
CA ASN A 128 26.97 -12.94 -14.94
C ASN A 128 26.67 -11.54 -14.38
N PRO A 129 27.19 -11.20 -13.19
CA PRO A 129 26.97 -9.89 -12.56
C PRO A 129 27.42 -8.69 -13.41
N ARG A 130 28.40 -8.87 -14.31
CA ARG A 130 28.87 -7.79 -15.22
C ARG A 130 27.86 -7.46 -16.31
N GLN A 131 26.97 -8.40 -16.63
CA GLN A 131 25.92 -8.23 -17.64
C GLN A 131 24.56 -7.87 -17.01
N LYS A 132 24.53 -7.64 -15.69
CA LYS A 132 23.30 -7.30 -14.98
C LYS A 132 22.80 -5.92 -15.40
N LEU A 133 21.62 -5.93 -16.02
CA LEU A 133 20.95 -4.71 -16.45
C LEU A 133 20.09 -4.14 -15.32
N ASN A 134 20.10 -2.83 -15.17
CA ASN A 134 19.13 -2.10 -14.36
C ASN A 134 17.82 -1.88 -15.15
N ALA A 135 16.79 -1.35 -14.50
CA ALA A 135 15.48 -1.15 -15.13
C ALA A 135 15.51 -0.18 -16.33
N GLN A 136 16.37 0.84 -16.31
CA GLN A 136 16.54 1.78 -17.42
C GLN A 136 17.23 1.09 -18.60
N GLN A 137 18.28 0.32 -18.34
CA GLN A 137 19.00 -0.43 -19.36
C GLN A 137 18.12 -1.51 -20.00
N MET A 138 17.30 -2.21 -19.21
CA MET A 138 16.31 -3.16 -19.77
C MET A 138 15.27 -2.45 -20.64
N HIS A 139 14.88 -1.22 -20.29
CA HIS A 139 13.97 -0.42 -21.13
C HIS A 139 14.63 0.00 -22.45
N GLU A 140 15.89 0.44 -22.41
CA GLU A 140 16.66 0.80 -23.60
C GLU A 140 16.86 -0.40 -24.54
N GLU A 141 17.14 -1.59 -24.00
CA GLU A 141 17.22 -2.81 -24.80
C GLU A 141 15.89 -3.19 -25.46
N LEU A 142 14.76 -2.95 -24.78
CA LEU A 142 13.44 -3.12 -25.39
C LEU A 142 13.20 -2.09 -26.51
N LEU A 143 13.60 -0.83 -26.32
CA LEU A 143 13.51 0.19 -27.38
C LEU A 143 14.30 -0.23 -28.63
N LYS A 144 15.55 -0.68 -28.47
CA LYS A 144 16.36 -1.17 -29.60
C LYS A 144 15.69 -2.33 -30.34
N ARG A 145 15.05 -3.26 -29.61
CA ARG A 145 14.33 -4.38 -30.21
C ARG A 145 13.04 -3.95 -30.92
N ALA A 146 12.40 -2.89 -30.44
CA ALA A 146 11.25 -2.29 -31.11
C ALA A 146 11.67 -1.62 -32.43
N GLU A 147 12.81 -0.93 -32.44
CA GLU A 147 13.40 -0.36 -33.66
C GLU A 147 13.74 -1.44 -34.70
N LEU A 148 14.18 -2.62 -34.25
CA LEU A 148 14.41 -3.79 -35.11
C LEU A 148 13.12 -4.49 -35.57
N GLY A 149 11.95 -4.03 -35.12
CA GLY A 149 10.66 -4.62 -35.44
C GLY A 149 10.40 -5.97 -34.74
N GLU A 150 11.20 -6.36 -33.74
CA GLU A 150 10.96 -7.58 -32.97
C GLU A 150 9.71 -7.42 -32.10
N ILE A 151 9.50 -6.23 -31.51
CA ILE A 151 8.39 -5.94 -30.60
C ILE A 151 7.62 -4.69 -31.04
N GLU A 152 6.34 -4.64 -30.72
CA GLU A 152 5.52 -3.44 -30.95
C GLU A 152 5.90 -2.33 -29.95
N GLU A 153 6.08 -1.10 -30.44
CA GLU A 153 6.40 0.06 -29.59
C GLU A 153 5.36 0.29 -28.48
N ASN A 154 4.09 0.02 -28.79
CA ASN A 154 2.98 0.11 -27.85
C ASN A 154 3.12 -0.85 -26.66
N ASP A 155 3.84 -1.95 -26.82
CA ASP A 155 4.01 -2.98 -25.80
C ASP A 155 5.19 -2.71 -24.85
N ILE A 156 5.98 -1.68 -25.12
CA ILE A 156 7.11 -1.31 -24.28
C ILE A 156 6.59 -0.79 -22.92
N PRO A 157 6.91 -1.48 -21.82
CA PRO A 157 6.46 -1.10 -20.50
C PRO A 157 7.32 0.05 -19.98
N LYS A 158 6.70 0.96 -19.24
CA LYS A 158 7.41 2.06 -18.57
C LYS A 158 8.50 1.51 -17.64
N VAL A 159 9.59 2.27 -17.46
CA VAL A 159 10.68 1.95 -16.53
C VAL A 159 10.16 1.58 -15.12
N THR A 160 9.18 2.30 -14.59
CA THR A 160 8.57 1.98 -13.27
C THR A 160 7.90 0.61 -13.23
N THR A 161 7.29 0.20 -14.34
CA THR A 161 6.67 -1.12 -14.48
C THR A 161 7.75 -2.20 -14.50
N ILE A 162 8.86 -1.96 -15.20
CA ILE A 162 10.03 -2.86 -15.23
C ILE A 162 10.65 -2.96 -13.82
N THR A 163 10.86 -1.85 -13.10
CA THR A 163 11.39 -1.87 -11.72
C THR A 163 10.51 -2.71 -10.78
N ASN A 164 9.19 -2.53 -10.85
CA ASN A 164 8.24 -3.32 -10.06
C ASN A 164 8.27 -4.80 -10.47
N TRP A 165 8.36 -5.07 -11.78
CA TRP A 165 8.48 -6.41 -12.31
C TRP A 165 9.76 -7.10 -11.82
N ILE A 166 10.93 -6.46 -11.92
CA ILE A 166 12.21 -6.97 -11.39
C ILE A 166 12.08 -7.28 -9.90
N SER A 167 11.48 -6.38 -9.12
CA SER A 167 11.35 -6.55 -7.67
C SER A 167 10.49 -7.76 -7.31
N THR A 168 9.36 -7.94 -8.01
CA THR A 168 8.45 -9.07 -7.79
C THR A 168 9.03 -10.39 -8.31
N PHE A 169 9.64 -10.36 -9.50
CA PHE A 169 10.28 -11.52 -10.11
C PHE A 169 11.48 -12.00 -9.30
N SER A 170 12.34 -11.09 -8.84
CA SER A 170 13.49 -11.40 -7.96
C SER A 170 13.07 -12.12 -6.68
N ARG A 171 11.96 -11.70 -6.06
CA ARG A 171 11.44 -12.36 -4.86
C ARG A 171 11.01 -13.79 -5.17
N LYS A 172 10.21 -13.98 -6.22
CA LYS A 172 9.75 -15.32 -6.65
C LYS A 172 10.92 -16.22 -7.04
N TRP A 173 11.91 -15.68 -7.73
CA TRP A 173 13.13 -16.41 -8.10
C TRP A 173 13.90 -16.89 -6.87
N LYS A 174 14.13 -16.00 -5.90
CA LYS A 174 14.81 -16.37 -4.64
C LYS A 174 14.05 -17.43 -3.85
N GLU A 175 12.73 -17.30 -3.78
CA GLU A 175 11.85 -18.29 -3.15
C GLU A 175 11.96 -19.66 -3.84
N ALA A 176 11.89 -19.69 -5.17
CA ALA A 176 12.04 -20.91 -5.96
C ALA A 176 13.43 -21.55 -5.77
N MET A 177 14.49 -20.75 -5.74
CA MET A 177 15.85 -21.25 -5.48
C MET A 177 15.97 -21.84 -4.07
N ALA A 178 15.41 -21.18 -3.05
CA ALA A 178 15.42 -21.69 -1.69
C ALA A 178 14.67 -23.03 -1.57
N LEU A 179 13.52 -23.17 -2.23
CA LEU A 179 12.76 -24.42 -2.26
C LEU A 179 13.57 -25.56 -2.89
N ARG A 180 14.25 -25.31 -4.02
CA ARG A 180 15.10 -26.32 -4.68
C ARG A 180 16.26 -26.76 -3.80
N THR A 181 16.92 -25.82 -3.11
CA THR A 181 18.00 -26.16 -2.17
C THR A 181 17.51 -27.03 -1.00
N LEU A 182 16.28 -26.81 -0.52
CA LEU A 182 15.69 -27.66 0.53
C LEU A 182 15.38 -29.07 0.02
N GLU A 183 14.86 -29.19 -1.19
CA GLU A 183 14.56 -30.47 -1.85
C GLU A 183 15.84 -31.29 -2.08
N GLU A 184 16.89 -30.66 -2.63
CA GLU A 184 18.21 -31.28 -2.85
C GLU A 184 18.84 -31.82 -1.54
N ASN A 185 18.69 -31.08 -0.44
CA ASN A 185 19.20 -31.50 0.86
C ASN A 185 18.44 -32.72 1.40
N MET A 186 17.11 -32.77 1.26
CA MET A 186 16.29 -33.91 1.70
C MET A 186 16.57 -35.18 0.89
N ASP A 187 16.82 -35.06 -0.41
CA ASP A 187 17.16 -36.20 -1.27
C ASP A 187 18.55 -36.76 -0.96
N SER A 188 19.50 -35.90 -0.54
CA SER A 188 20.86 -36.28 -0.18
C SER A 188 20.97 -36.98 1.19
N GLU A 189 20.05 -36.75 2.12
CA GLU A 189 19.99 -37.46 3.41
C GLU A 189 19.29 -38.84 3.31
N ASN A 190 18.54 -39.07 2.23
CA ASN A 190 17.81 -40.32 1.97
C ASN A 190 18.51 -41.28 0.97
N SER A 191 19.69 -40.92 0.46
CA SER A 191 20.58 -41.79 -0.35
C SER A 191 21.79 -42.25 0.45
#